data_AF-A0AAQ3S648-F1
#
_entry.id   AF-A0AAQ3S648-F1
#
_cell.length_a   1.000
_cell.length_b   1.000
_cell.length_c   1.000
_cell.angle_alpha   90.00
_cell.angle_beta   90.00
_cell.angle_gamma   90.00
#
_symmetry.space_group_name_H-M   'P 1'
#
loop_
_entity.id
_entity.type
_entity.pdbx_description
1 polymer ?
#
loop_
_entity_poly.entity_id
_entity_poly.type
_entity_poly.pdbx_seq_one_letter_code
_entity_poly.pdbx_strand_id
1 'polypeptide(L)'
;MPSYSSSPSFSKSRSKSKSKPQFTYDVFINFRGEDTRRNFVSHLYSALKDTGVNAFLDDEKLDKGEELKSELLHAIEGSQITIIVFSQNYIHSTWCLDELLKIMECHAFRGQVIMPVFYDIGPSFLRDTEDISFEVISDQQSRIKLWKKALTQAANLAGWDLRNYK
;
A
#
# COMPACT_ATOMS: atom_id res chain seq x y z
N MET A 1 13.53 -68.23 25.91
CA MET A 1 14.47 -67.10 25.77
C MET A 1 15.16 -67.23 24.40
N PRO A 2 15.45 -66.15 23.65
CA PRO A 2 15.33 -64.71 23.96
C PRO A 2 14.14 -64.02 23.26
N SER A 3 13.77 -62.87 23.80
CA SER A 3 12.67 -61.99 23.38
C SER A 3 13.18 -60.89 22.43
N TYR A 4 12.56 -60.76 21.25
CA TYR A 4 12.82 -59.65 20.33
C TYR A 4 12.03 -58.41 20.77
N SER A 5 12.75 -57.36 21.16
CA SER A 5 12.19 -56.03 21.40
C SER A 5 12.05 -55.29 20.08
N SER A 6 10.83 -54.90 19.72
CA SER A 6 10.56 -54.02 18.58
C SER A 6 10.68 -52.57 19.04
N SER A 7 11.61 -51.81 18.45
CA SER A 7 11.77 -50.37 18.72
C SER A 7 10.64 -49.58 18.04
N PRO A 8 10.08 -48.53 18.66
CA PRO A 8 9.08 -47.69 18.01
C PRO A 8 9.77 -46.82 16.96
N SER A 9 9.25 -46.82 15.74
CA SER A 9 9.62 -45.83 14.72
C SER A 9 9.02 -44.48 15.12
N PHE A 10 9.90 -43.56 15.54
CA PHE A 10 9.52 -42.15 15.71
C PHE A 10 9.20 -41.57 14.34
N SER A 11 7.91 -41.45 14.02
CA SER A 11 7.46 -40.61 12.92
C SER A 11 7.79 -39.16 13.29
N LYS A 12 8.80 -38.59 12.63
CA LYS A 12 9.09 -37.15 12.69
C LYS A 12 7.83 -36.43 12.22
N SER A 13 7.10 -35.80 13.14
CA SER A 13 6.04 -34.88 12.78
C SER A 13 6.69 -33.73 12.02
N ARG A 14 6.45 -33.71 10.70
CA ARG A 14 6.90 -32.64 9.82
C ARG A 14 6.14 -31.40 10.25
N SER A 15 6.81 -30.52 10.99
CA SER A 15 6.29 -29.20 11.31
C SER A 15 5.85 -28.55 10.00
N LYS A 16 4.54 -28.28 9.87
CA LYS A 16 4.04 -27.45 8.78
C LYS A 16 4.66 -26.08 8.98
N SER A 17 5.72 -25.78 8.25
CA SER A 17 6.21 -24.41 8.10
C SER A 17 5.01 -23.58 7.68
N LYS A 18 4.66 -22.54 8.46
CA LYS A 18 3.70 -21.53 7.98
C LYS A 18 4.23 -21.05 6.64
N SER A 19 3.50 -21.33 5.55
CA SER A 19 3.84 -20.82 4.23
C SER A 19 3.94 -19.30 4.38
N LYS A 20 5.06 -18.71 3.94
CA LYS A 20 5.14 -17.25 3.83
C LYS A 20 3.93 -16.80 3.00
N PRO A 21 3.31 -15.64 3.31
CA PRO A 21 2.29 -15.08 2.45
C PRO A 21 2.87 -15.02 1.04
N GLN A 22 2.18 -15.64 0.09
CA GLN A 22 2.60 -15.62 -1.31
C GLN A 22 2.21 -14.26 -1.86
N PHE A 23 3.09 -13.28 -1.64
CA PHE A 23 2.95 -11.96 -2.25
C PHE A 23 3.09 -12.10 -3.77
N THR A 24 2.23 -11.42 -4.51
CA THR A 24 2.27 -11.35 -5.98
C THR A 24 3.26 -10.27 -6.43
N TYR A 25 3.34 -9.18 -5.68
CA TYR A 25 4.25 -8.06 -5.93
C TYR A 25 5.12 -7.78 -4.70
N ASP A 26 6.34 -7.30 -4.95
CA ASP A 26 7.22 -6.83 -3.89
C ASP A 26 6.72 -5.48 -3.38
N VAL A 27 6.36 -4.59 -4.32
CA VAL A 27 5.98 -3.20 -4.04
C VAL A 27 4.72 -2.81 -4.80
N PHE A 28 3.74 -2.22 -4.11
CA PHE A 28 2.68 -1.42 -4.70
C PHE A 28 3.05 0.07 -4.59
N ILE A 29 2.95 0.83 -5.67
CA ILE A 29 3.19 2.28 -5.68
C ILE A 29 1.85 2.99 -5.89
N ASN A 30 1.40 3.69 -4.86
CA ASN A 30 0.17 4.47 -4.87
C ASN A 30 0.48 5.96 -4.87
N PHE A 31 -0.15 6.72 -5.76
CA PHE A 31 0.23 8.10 -6.00
C PHE A 31 -0.86 8.86 -6.75
N ARG A 32 -0.87 10.19 -6.60
CA ARG A 32 -1.66 11.06 -7.47
C ARG A 32 -0.96 11.22 -8.80
N GLY A 33 -1.54 10.64 -9.84
CA GLY A 33 -0.93 10.60 -11.15
C GLY A 33 -0.87 11.94 -11.88
N GLU A 34 -1.76 12.86 -11.54
CA GLU A 34 -1.72 14.24 -12.03
C GLU A 34 -0.45 14.97 -11.57
N ASP A 35 -0.04 14.74 -10.32
CA ASP A 35 1.06 15.47 -9.69
C ASP A 35 2.42 14.86 -10.02
N THR A 36 2.54 13.52 -9.96
CA THR A 36 3.84 12.86 -9.82
C THR A 36 4.19 11.83 -10.90
N ARG A 37 3.24 11.47 -11.79
CA ARG A 37 3.42 10.37 -12.76
C ARG A 37 4.64 10.55 -13.66
N ARG A 38 4.76 11.74 -14.27
CA ARG A 38 5.77 12.02 -15.32
C ARG A 38 7.12 12.51 -14.76
N ASN A 39 7.26 12.57 -13.43
CA ASN A 39 8.46 13.05 -12.77
C ASN A 39 8.92 11.98 -11.76
N PHE A 40 8.89 12.27 -10.47
CA PHE A 40 9.31 11.42 -9.35
C PHE A 40 8.87 9.97 -9.46
N VAL A 41 7.58 9.69 -9.71
CA VAL A 41 7.07 8.32 -9.71
C VAL A 41 7.61 7.52 -10.90
N SER A 42 7.78 8.13 -12.08
CA SER A 42 8.39 7.43 -13.22
C SER A 42 9.84 7.03 -12.94
N HIS A 43 10.60 7.89 -12.25
CA HIS A 43 11.98 7.59 -11.85
C HIS A 43 12.03 6.53 -10.76
N LEU A 44 11.18 6.64 -9.73
CA LEU A 44 11.07 5.65 -8.65
C LEU A 44 10.75 4.27 -9.22
N TYR A 45 9.72 4.18 -10.07
CA TYR A 45 9.30 2.93 -10.70
C TYR A 45 10.41 2.32 -11.56
N SER A 46 11.09 3.15 -12.37
CA SER A 46 12.21 2.69 -13.21
C SER A 46 13.36 2.16 -12.35
N ALA A 47 13.75 2.89 -11.31
CA ALA A 47 14.84 2.47 -10.41
C ALA A 47 14.52 1.14 -9.69
N LEU A 48 13.28 0.97 -9.21
CA LEU A 48 12.85 -0.31 -8.62
C LEU A 48 12.96 -1.45 -9.64
N LYS A 49 12.44 -1.24 -10.85
CA LYS A 49 12.49 -2.23 -11.93
C LYS A 49 13.92 -2.59 -12.35
N ASP A 50 14.80 -1.60 -12.47
CA ASP A 50 16.21 -1.80 -12.85
C ASP A 50 16.97 -2.62 -11.80
N THR A 51 16.53 -2.59 -10.54
CA THR A 51 17.06 -3.43 -9.46
C THR A 51 16.39 -4.80 -9.33
N GLY A 52 15.45 -5.13 -10.22
CA GLY A 52 14.74 -6.41 -10.24
C GLY A 52 13.58 -6.52 -9.25
N VAL A 53 13.12 -5.41 -8.68
CA VAL A 53 11.95 -5.38 -7.79
C VAL A 53 10.67 -5.49 -8.63
N ASN A 54 9.80 -6.45 -8.29
CA ASN A 54 8.50 -6.60 -8.93
C ASN A 54 7.51 -5.57 -8.37
N ALA A 55 7.52 -4.37 -8.98
CA ALA A 55 6.65 -3.27 -8.58
C ALA A 55 5.38 -3.20 -9.44
N PHE A 56 4.23 -2.98 -8.79
CA PHE A 56 2.98 -2.59 -9.42
C PHE A 56 2.78 -1.07 -9.29
N LEU A 57 2.48 -0.41 -10.41
CA LEU A 57 2.26 1.02 -10.47
C LEU A 57 0.76 1.30 -10.58
N ASP A 58 0.21 2.04 -9.62
CA ASP A 58 -1.20 2.43 -9.65
C ASP A 58 -1.50 3.53 -10.66
N ASP A 59 -1.77 3.13 -11.90
CA ASP A 59 -2.02 4.09 -12.97
C ASP A 59 -3.46 4.65 -12.91
N GLU A 60 -3.68 5.75 -12.18
CA GLU A 60 -4.97 6.48 -12.11
C GLU A 60 -5.51 6.99 -13.47
N LYS A 61 -4.75 6.94 -14.58
CA LYS A 61 -5.14 7.52 -15.89
C LYS A 61 -6.01 6.62 -16.73
N LEU A 62 -6.16 5.37 -16.34
CA LEU A 62 -7.09 4.48 -16.99
C LEU A 62 -8.47 4.81 -16.41
N ASP A 63 -9.44 5.16 -17.22
CA ASP A 63 -10.86 5.11 -16.81
C ASP A 63 -11.15 3.63 -16.53
N LYS A 64 -10.93 3.21 -15.28
CA LYS A 64 -10.90 1.81 -14.89
C LYS A 64 -12.33 1.29 -14.79
N GLY A 65 -12.72 0.42 -15.73
CA GLY A 65 -13.90 -0.44 -15.59
C GLY A 65 -13.80 -1.36 -14.37
N GLU A 66 -14.86 -2.10 -14.05
CA GLU A 66 -14.91 -2.95 -12.85
C GLU A 66 -13.76 -3.98 -12.76
N GLU A 67 -13.30 -4.50 -13.89
CA GLU A 67 -12.21 -5.47 -13.98
C GLU A 67 -10.86 -4.88 -13.52
N LEU A 68 -10.55 -3.66 -13.96
CA LEU A 68 -9.35 -2.92 -13.54
C LEU A 68 -9.38 -2.56 -12.04
N LYS A 69 -10.57 -2.33 -11.47
CA LYS A 69 -10.74 -2.13 -10.03
C LYS A 69 -10.45 -3.43 -9.25
N SER A 70 -10.84 -4.59 -9.78
CA SER A 70 -10.55 -5.88 -9.16
C SER A 70 -9.06 -6.20 -9.18
N GLU A 71 -8.38 -5.96 -10.31
CA GLU A 71 -6.93 -6.13 -10.43
C GLU A 71 -6.16 -5.23 -9.46
N LEU A 72 -6.57 -3.97 -9.35
CA LEU A 72 -5.98 -3.02 -8.42
C LEU A 72 -6.11 -3.47 -6.96
N LEU A 73 -7.30 -3.90 -6.54
CA LEU A 73 -7.50 -4.43 -5.19
C LEU A 73 -6.64 -5.67 -4.94
N HIS A 74 -6.52 -6.54 -5.95
CA HIS A 74 -5.64 -7.71 -5.87
C HIS A 74 -4.17 -7.31 -5.75
N ALA A 75 -3.73 -6.28 -6.47
CA ALA A 75 -2.38 -5.75 -6.37
C ALA A 75 -2.10 -5.16 -4.97
N ILE A 76 -3.03 -4.39 -4.40
CA ILE A 76 -2.92 -3.87 -3.03
C ILE A 76 -2.81 -5.02 -2.03
N GLU A 77 -3.72 -6.00 -2.09
CA GLU A 77 -3.72 -7.12 -1.14
C GLU A 77 -2.53 -8.07 -1.32
N GLY A 78 -2.04 -8.20 -2.55
CA GLY A 78 -0.97 -9.09 -2.95
C GLY A 78 0.43 -8.50 -2.80
N SER A 79 0.58 -7.26 -2.35
CA SER A 79 1.88 -6.60 -2.23
C SER A 79 2.47 -6.70 -0.82
N GLN A 80 3.79 -6.92 -0.73
CA GLN A 80 4.49 -6.96 0.55
C GLN A 80 4.70 -5.56 1.15
N ILE A 81 5.10 -4.61 0.30
CA ILE A 81 5.35 -3.21 0.65
C ILE A 81 4.40 -2.34 -0.16
N THR A 82 3.90 -1.28 0.45
CA THR A 82 3.22 -0.20 -0.27
C THR A 82 3.98 1.10 -0.07
N ILE A 83 4.44 1.71 -1.16
CA ILE A 83 4.96 3.07 -1.17
C ILE A 83 3.81 4.01 -1.51
N ILE A 84 3.50 4.94 -0.61
CA ILE A 84 2.46 5.95 -0.84
C ILE A 84 3.15 7.28 -1.09
N VAL A 85 2.99 7.83 -2.29
CA VAL A 85 3.52 9.14 -2.67
C VAL A 85 2.42 10.17 -2.48
N PHE A 86 2.40 10.78 -1.31
CA PHE A 86 1.48 11.87 -0.99
C PHE A 86 1.95 13.17 -1.64
N SER A 87 1.07 13.80 -2.39
CA SER A 87 1.27 15.09 -3.06
C SER A 87 0.07 16.01 -2.84
N GLN A 88 0.16 17.26 -3.29
CA GLN A 88 -0.85 18.29 -3.01
C GLN A 88 -2.28 17.88 -3.42
N ASN A 89 -2.47 17.27 -4.60
CA ASN A 89 -3.80 16.90 -5.09
C ASN A 89 -4.18 15.44 -4.77
N TYR A 90 -3.36 14.73 -3.98
CA TYR A 90 -3.70 13.38 -3.52
C TYR A 90 -5.02 13.36 -2.75
N ILE A 91 -5.22 14.33 -1.85
CA ILE A 91 -6.44 14.45 -1.04
C ILE A 91 -7.67 14.91 -1.84
N HIS A 92 -7.49 15.25 -3.13
CA HIS A 92 -8.58 15.65 -4.03
C HIS A 92 -9.10 14.49 -4.89
N SER A 93 -8.43 13.32 -4.87
CA SER A 93 -8.82 12.13 -5.62
C SER A 93 -9.55 11.14 -4.71
N THR A 94 -10.86 10.99 -4.87
CA THR A 94 -11.63 9.97 -4.14
C THR A 94 -11.10 8.56 -4.36
N TRP A 95 -10.52 8.31 -5.53
CA TRP A 95 -9.84 7.07 -5.88
C TRP A 95 -8.58 6.82 -5.02
N CYS A 96 -7.63 7.77 -4.98
CA CYS A 96 -6.46 7.72 -4.10
C CYS A 96 -6.85 7.50 -2.62
N LEU A 97 -7.94 8.13 -2.19
CA LEU A 97 -8.41 8.04 -0.80
C LEU A 97 -9.03 6.67 -0.49
N ASP A 98 -9.72 6.05 -1.45
CA ASP A 98 -10.26 4.70 -1.32
C ASP A 98 -9.17 3.63 -1.33
N GLU A 99 -8.17 3.79 -2.16
CA GLU A 99 -6.97 2.95 -2.15
C GLU A 99 -6.26 3.05 -0.81
N LEU A 100 -6.10 4.27 -0.29
CA LEU A 100 -5.51 4.49 1.03
C LEU A 100 -6.27 3.73 2.12
N LEU A 101 -7.60 3.72 2.12
CA LEU A 101 -8.38 2.91 3.07
C LEU A 101 -8.02 1.44 2.97
N LYS A 102 -7.93 0.90 1.75
CA LYS A 102 -7.62 -0.51 1.54
C LYS A 102 -6.18 -0.85 1.92
N ILE A 103 -5.24 0.03 1.63
CA ILE A 103 -3.83 -0.09 2.02
C ILE A 103 -3.72 -0.14 3.55
N MET A 104 -4.39 0.79 4.25
CA MET A 104 -4.38 0.81 5.72
C MET A 104 -5.02 -0.44 6.34
N GLU A 105 -6.08 -0.98 5.71
CA GLU A 105 -6.65 -2.29 6.08
C GLU A 105 -5.63 -3.43 5.90
N CYS A 106 -4.95 -3.48 4.74
CA CYS A 106 -3.94 -4.51 4.45
C CYS A 106 -2.74 -4.42 5.40
N HIS A 107 -2.30 -3.21 5.75
CA HIS A 107 -1.28 -3.00 6.76
C HIS A 107 -1.70 -3.57 8.12
N ALA A 108 -2.92 -3.29 8.57
CA ALA A 108 -3.41 -3.74 9.87
C ALA A 108 -3.61 -5.27 9.95
N PHE A 109 -4.12 -5.90 8.89
CA PHE A 109 -4.56 -7.30 8.95
C PHE A 109 -3.68 -8.29 8.18
N ARG A 110 -2.88 -7.83 7.22
CA ARG A 110 -2.03 -8.69 6.37
C ARG A 110 -0.53 -8.50 6.63
N GLY A 111 -0.17 -7.52 7.47
CA GLY A 111 1.24 -7.23 7.80
C GLY A 111 2.01 -6.57 6.66
N GLN A 112 1.30 -5.96 5.70
CA GLN A 112 1.92 -5.15 4.65
C GLN A 112 2.69 -3.98 5.26
N VAL A 113 3.90 -3.70 4.76
CA VAL A 113 4.71 -2.57 5.22
C VAL A 113 4.32 -1.33 4.43
N ILE A 114 4.03 -0.22 5.11
CA ILE A 114 3.74 1.06 4.45
C ILE A 114 4.97 1.97 4.55
N MET A 115 5.31 2.58 3.42
CA MET A 115 6.42 3.53 3.25
C MET A 115 5.88 4.85 2.67
N PRO A 116 5.50 5.82 3.52
CA PRO A 116 5.01 7.11 3.03
C PRO A 116 6.16 7.99 2.53
N VAL A 117 5.94 8.61 1.38
CA VAL A 117 6.80 9.64 0.78
C VAL A 117 5.95 10.90 0.64
N PHE A 118 6.39 12.00 1.23
CA PHE A 118 5.73 13.30 1.16
C PHE A 118 6.43 14.14 0.08
N TYR A 119 5.79 14.25 -1.09
CA TYR A 119 6.28 14.95 -2.26
C TYR A 119 5.77 16.39 -2.25
N ASP A 120 6.69 17.35 -2.00
CA ASP A 120 6.43 18.80 -1.89
C ASP A 120 5.38 19.22 -0.85
N ILE A 121 4.97 18.30 0.02
CA ILE A 121 4.08 18.54 1.16
C ILE A 121 4.69 17.98 2.44
N GLY A 122 4.19 18.42 3.59
CA GLY A 122 4.61 17.90 4.90
C GLY A 122 3.62 16.91 5.50
N PRO A 123 4.04 16.07 6.46
CA PRO A 123 3.11 15.20 7.19
C PRO A 123 1.96 15.96 7.88
N SER A 124 2.22 17.19 8.34
CA SER A 124 1.17 18.04 8.95
C SER A 124 0.06 18.40 7.97
N PHE A 125 0.35 18.57 6.68
CA PHE A 125 -0.65 18.87 5.67
C PHE A 125 -1.75 17.80 5.63
N LEU A 126 -1.38 16.52 5.79
CA LEU A 126 -2.34 15.41 5.80
C LEU A 126 -3.07 15.26 7.14
N ARG A 127 -2.43 15.64 8.27
CA ARG A 127 -3.06 15.58 9.60
C ARG A 127 -4.09 16.68 9.81
N ASP A 128 -3.78 17.88 9.33
CA ASP A 128 -4.54 19.10 9.61
C ASP A 128 -5.51 19.44 8.46
N THR A 129 -5.64 18.55 7.47
CA THR A 129 -6.49 18.75 6.30
C THR A 129 -7.97 18.85 6.72
N GLU A 130 -8.50 20.06 6.62
CA GLU A 130 -9.94 20.32 6.79
C GLU A 130 -10.70 20.03 5.49
N ASP A 131 -10.08 20.30 4.35
CA ASP A 131 -10.67 20.21 3.02
C ASP A 131 -10.24 18.90 2.33
N ILE A 132 -11.15 17.92 2.29
CA ILE A 132 -10.94 16.68 1.54
C ILE A 132 -11.89 16.69 0.35
N SER A 133 -11.30 16.57 -0.85
CA SER A 133 -11.96 16.34 -2.14
C SER A 133 -13.04 17.34 -2.56
N PHE A 134 -12.75 18.08 -3.63
CA PHE A 134 -13.71 18.90 -4.38
C PHE A 134 -14.86 18.08 -5.01
N GLU A 135 -14.70 16.77 -5.18
CA GLU A 135 -15.69 15.88 -5.84
C GLU A 135 -16.73 15.28 -4.88
N VAL A 136 -16.70 15.64 -3.58
CA VAL A 136 -17.62 15.07 -2.60
C VAL A 136 -18.97 15.79 -2.63
N ILE A 137 -19.99 15.09 -3.13
CA ILE A 137 -21.40 15.45 -2.91
C ILE A 137 -21.72 15.22 -1.43
N SER A 138 -22.59 16.06 -0.84
CA SER A 138 -22.87 16.19 0.61
C SER A 138 -23.20 14.90 1.39
N ASP A 139 -23.44 13.77 0.71
CA ASP A 139 -23.85 12.49 1.29
C ASP A 139 -22.67 11.55 1.69
N GLN A 140 -21.40 11.95 1.47
CA GLN A 140 -20.23 11.11 1.84
C GLN A 140 -19.55 11.48 3.17
N GLN A 141 -20.25 12.15 4.10
CA GLN A 141 -19.66 12.57 5.38
C GLN A 141 -19.05 11.40 6.19
N SER A 142 -19.63 10.20 6.09
CA SER A 142 -19.10 9.00 6.73
C SER A 142 -17.74 8.59 6.15
N ARG A 143 -17.58 8.66 4.82
CA ARG A 143 -16.32 8.34 4.13
C ARG A 143 -15.23 9.36 4.39
N ILE A 144 -15.58 10.65 4.41
CA ILE A 144 -14.63 11.72 4.75
C ILE A 144 -13.96 11.44 6.10
N LYS A 145 -14.73 11.02 7.12
CA LYS A 145 -14.16 10.67 8.43
C LYS A 145 -13.17 9.50 8.35
N LEU A 146 -13.48 8.48 7.55
CA LEU A 146 -12.57 7.35 7.33
C LEU A 146 -11.30 7.78 6.59
N TRP A 147 -11.43 8.59 5.55
CA TRP A 147 -10.29 9.13 4.80
C TRP A 147 -9.40 10.00 5.68
N LYS A 148 -9.96 10.94 6.46
CA LYS A 148 -9.20 11.76 7.43
C LYS A 148 -8.41 10.89 8.41
N LYS A 149 -9.07 9.85 8.94
CA LYS A 149 -8.43 8.91 9.85
C LYS A 149 -7.26 8.18 9.17
N ALA A 150 -7.47 7.66 7.96
CA ALA A 150 -6.43 6.93 7.23
C ALA A 150 -5.24 7.83 6.84
N LEU A 151 -5.51 9.05 6.37
CA LEU A 151 -4.48 10.07 6.10
C LEU A 151 -3.67 10.39 7.36
N THR A 152 -4.34 10.59 8.49
CA THR A 152 -3.68 10.86 9.77
C THR A 152 -2.82 9.68 10.22
N GLN A 153 -3.32 8.45 10.09
CA GLN A 153 -2.58 7.25 10.44
C GLN A 153 -1.33 7.09 9.56
N ALA A 154 -1.49 7.22 8.23
CA ALA A 154 -0.37 7.10 7.29
C ALA A 154 0.67 8.22 7.49
N ALA A 155 0.24 9.45 7.77
CA ALA A 155 1.12 10.59 8.04
C ALA A 155 1.92 10.47 9.35
N ASN A 156 1.51 9.57 10.25
CA ASN A 156 2.21 9.28 11.50
C ASN A 156 3.18 8.09 11.39
N LEU A 157 3.23 7.41 10.24
CA LEU A 157 4.22 6.38 9.97
C LEU A 157 5.57 7.03 9.61
N ALA A 158 6.66 6.31 9.89
CA ALA A 158 8.00 6.75 9.51
C ALA A 158 8.13 6.72 7.97
N GLY A 159 8.62 7.83 7.40
CA GLY A 159 8.73 7.97 5.94
C GLY A 159 9.67 9.10 5.53
N TRP A 160 9.59 9.50 4.26
CA TRP A 160 10.49 10.47 3.64
C TRP A 160 9.76 11.76 3.29
N ASP A 161 10.14 12.86 3.93
CA ASP A 161 9.72 14.20 3.53
C ASP A 161 10.74 14.77 2.55
N LEU A 162 10.37 14.83 1.27
CA LEU A 162 11.29 15.20 0.18
C LEU A 162 11.72 16.66 0.25
N ARG A 163 11.00 17.51 0.98
CA ARG A 163 11.38 18.92 1.20
C ARG A 163 12.66 19.06 2.02
N ASN A 164 13.07 18.00 2.72
CA ASN A 164 14.30 17.94 3.49
C ASN A 164 15.52 17.50 2.67
N TYR A 165 15.34 17.12 1.40
CA TYR A 165 16.41 16.66 0.52
C TYR A 165 16.78 17.79 -0.45
N LYS A 166 18.08 18.00 -0.63
CA LYS A 166 18.67 19.02 -1.51
C LYS A 166 19.14 18.41 -2.82
#